data_AF-A0A9Q2XI25-F1
#
_entry.id   AF-A0A9Q2XI25-F1
#
_cell.length_a   1.000
_cell.length_b   1.000
_cell.length_c   1.000
_cell.angle_alpha   90.00
_cell.angle_beta   90.00
_cell.angle_gamma   90.00
#
_symmetry.space_group_name_H-M   'P 1'
#
loop_
_entity.id
_entity.type
_entity.pdbx_description
1 polymer ?
#
loop_
_entity_poly.entity_id
_entity_poly.type
_entity_poly.pdbx_seq_one_letter_code
_entity_poly.pdbx_strand_id
1 'polypeptide(L)'
;MNEKDSDKIDCLEHRLIEKGCDVTELAVAFSEYLFLLLRDGRVRVDGSVRDVIEYSLTRSAKLLDVTVTDEEKRELRQKMWDLELRFRRLDDLTSNFARCAGNCLFDQADWQQNNDGSDTPLYHYLHFLELVIPGVTSEFLNYFKGRFGILDEDSCV
;
A
#
# COMPACT_ATOMS: atom_id res chain seq x y z
N MET A 1 11.12 10.57 -7.39
CA MET A 1 9.85 11.25 -7.72
C MET A 1 10.15 12.68 -8.13
N ASN A 2 9.46 13.23 -9.12
CA ASN A 2 9.64 14.62 -9.53
C ASN A 2 8.65 15.54 -8.78
N GLU A 3 8.86 16.86 -8.83
CA GLU A 3 8.01 17.84 -8.12
C GLU A 3 6.52 17.72 -8.50
N LYS A 4 6.21 17.56 -9.79
CA LYS A 4 4.81 17.44 -10.26
C LYS A 4 4.08 16.21 -9.71
N ASP A 5 4.80 15.12 -9.47
CA ASP A 5 4.22 13.91 -8.90
C ASP A 5 4.04 14.04 -7.38
N SER A 6 4.91 14.82 -6.71
CA SER A 6 4.72 15.20 -5.31
C SER A 6 3.46 16.04 -5.14
N ASP A 7 3.28 17.09 -5.93
CA ASP A 7 2.11 17.98 -5.84
C ASP A 7 0.77 17.23 -6.02
N LYS A 8 0.76 16.22 -6.91
CA LYS A 8 -0.44 15.39 -7.14
C LYS A 8 -0.75 14.47 -5.96
N ILE A 9 0.27 13.94 -5.29
CA ILE A 9 0.10 13.13 -4.08
C ILE A 9 -0.41 14.00 -2.96
N ASP A 10 0.24 15.13 -2.70
CA ASP A 10 -0.16 16.07 -1.65
C ASP A 10 -1.62 16.49 -1.84
N CYS A 11 -2.01 16.75 -3.09
CA CYS A 11 -3.40 17.04 -3.42
C CYS A 11 -4.35 15.89 -3.09
N LEU A 12 -4.01 14.67 -3.50
CA LEU A 12 -4.82 13.48 -3.23
C LEU A 12 -4.93 13.21 -1.72
N GLU A 13 -3.82 13.32 -0.98
CA GLU A 13 -3.79 13.19 0.48
C GLU A 13 -4.72 14.20 1.14
N HIS A 14 -4.66 15.47 0.73
CA HIS A 14 -5.55 16.50 1.26
C HIS A 14 -7.03 16.14 1.07
N ARG A 15 -7.41 15.65 -0.12
CA ARG A 15 -8.80 15.24 -0.40
C ARG A 15 -9.23 14.02 0.39
N LEU A 16 -8.34 13.05 0.60
CA LEU A 16 -8.61 11.88 1.42
C LEU A 16 -8.83 12.30 2.89
N ILE A 17 -8.02 13.23 3.39
CA ILE A 17 -8.19 13.82 4.73
C ILE A 17 -9.52 14.58 4.83
N GLU A 18 -9.87 15.43 3.85
CA GLU A 18 -11.15 16.17 3.83
C GLU A 18 -12.37 15.24 3.84
N LYS A 19 -12.25 14.08 3.19
CA LYS A 19 -13.29 13.04 3.19
C LYS A 19 -13.34 12.22 4.49
N GLY A 20 -12.38 12.43 5.39
CA GLY A 20 -12.26 11.70 6.65
C GLY A 20 -11.78 10.26 6.46
N CYS A 21 -11.07 9.97 5.37
CA CYS A 21 -10.51 8.64 5.14
C CYS A 21 -9.40 8.36 6.16
N ASP A 22 -9.53 7.27 6.90
CA ASP A 22 -8.51 6.86 7.87
C ASP A 22 -7.41 5.99 7.23
N VAL A 23 -6.32 5.78 7.97
CA VAL A 23 -5.19 4.98 7.50
C VAL A 23 -5.59 3.54 7.21
N THR A 24 -6.54 2.99 7.95
CA THR A 24 -7.02 1.62 7.76
C THR A 24 -7.70 1.48 6.40
N GLU A 25 -8.55 2.44 6.01
CA GLU A 25 -9.19 2.49 4.70
C GLU A 25 -8.15 2.60 3.57
N LEU A 26 -7.11 3.41 3.77
CA LEU A 26 -6.02 3.54 2.80
C LEU A 26 -5.20 2.24 2.68
N ALA A 27 -4.94 1.55 3.79
CA ALA A 27 -4.24 0.27 3.81
C ALA A 27 -5.05 -0.82 3.10
N VAL A 28 -6.37 -0.86 3.31
CA VAL A 28 -7.29 -1.75 2.57
C VAL A 28 -7.25 -1.46 1.08
N ALA A 29 -7.45 -0.21 0.67
CA ALA A 29 -7.41 0.18 -0.74
C ALA A 29 -6.05 -0.15 -1.39
N PHE A 30 -4.94 0.07 -0.68
CA PHE A 30 -3.62 -0.29 -1.17
C PHE A 30 -3.48 -1.80 -1.34
N SER A 31 -3.97 -2.60 -0.38
CA SER A 31 -3.92 -4.06 -0.45
C SER A 31 -4.70 -4.62 -1.65
N GLU A 32 -5.88 -4.05 -1.93
CA GLU A 32 -6.70 -4.37 -3.10
C GLU A 32 -5.93 -4.06 -4.40
N TYR A 33 -5.27 -2.91 -4.47
CA TYR A 33 -4.47 -2.51 -5.63
C TYR A 33 -3.28 -3.45 -5.85
N LEU A 34 -2.52 -3.79 -4.80
CA LEU A 34 -1.41 -4.75 -4.90
C LEU A 34 -1.90 -6.14 -5.36
N PHE A 35 -3.08 -6.55 -4.90
CA PHE A 35 -3.69 -7.81 -5.31
C PHE A 35 -4.05 -7.81 -6.81
N LEU A 36 -4.57 -6.70 -7.34
CA LEU A 36 -4.81 -6.54 -8.78
C LEU A 36 -3.51 -6.66 -9.58
N LEU A 37 -2.42 -6.03 -9.12
CA LEU A 37 -1.12 -6.11 -9.79
C LEU A 37 -0.56 -7.54 -9.85
N LEU A 38 -0.76 -8.36 -8.81
CA LEU A 38 -0.40 -9.78 -8.81
C LEU A 38 -1.29 -10.61 -9.74
N ARG A 39 -2.61 -10.41 -9.67
CA ARG A 39 -3.58 -11.18 -10.44
C ARG A 39 -3.42 -10.93 -11.94
N ASP A 40 -3.21 -9.67 -12.32
CA ASP A 40 -3.07 -9.26 -13.72
C ASP A 40 -1.64 -9.55 -14.25
N GLY A 41 -0.77 -10.13 -13.42
CA GLY A 41 0.56 -10.60 -13.81
C GLY A 41 1.58 -9.49 -14.05
N ARG A 42 1.29 -8.28 -13.56
CA ARG A 42 2.17 -7.10 -13.65
C ARG A 42 3.31 -7.15 -12.66
N VAL A 43 3.07 -7.78 -11.51
CA VAL A 43 4.11 -8.20 -10.57
C VAL A 43 4.21 -9.72 -10.63
N ARG A 44 5.41 -10.23 -10.86
CA ARG A 44 5.68 -11.67 -10.91
C ARG A 44 6.69 -12.01 -9.84
N VAL A 45 6.27 -12.81 -8.87
CA VAL A 45 7.11 -13.38 -7.81
C VAL A 45 7.03 -14.90 -7.88
N ASP A 46 7.98 -15.58 -7.23
CA ASP A 46 7.97 -17.05 -7.11
C ASP A 46 6.64 -17.56 -6.52
N GLY A 47 6.18 -18.74 -6.94
CA GLY A 47 4.88 -19.28 -6.53
C GLY A 47 4.71 -19.40 -5.01
N SER A 48 5.74 -19.90 -4.31
CA SER A 48 5.67 -20.05 -2.85
C SER A 48 5.63 -18.70 -2.13
N VAL A 49 6.28 -17.68 -2.70
CA VAL A 49 6.26 -16.31 -2.19
C VAL A 49 4.94 -15.63 -2.49
N ARG A 50 4.41 -15.86 -3.70
CA ARG A 50 3.12 -15.36 -4.16
C ARG A 50 2.02 -15.77 -3.20
N ASP A 51 1.94 -17.05 -2.84
CA ASP A 51 0.90 -17.57 -1.96
C ASP A 51 0.89 -16.87 -0.59
N VAL A 52 2.08 -16.60 -0.04
CA VAL A 52 2.22 -15.91 1.26
C VAL A 52 1.81 -14.44 1.14
N ILE A 53 2.20 -13.77 0.06
CA ILE A 53 1.82 -12.37 -0.18
C ILE A 53 0.31 -12.25 -0.45
N GLU A 54 -0.25 -13.09 -1.31
CA GLU A 54 -1.70 -13.09 -1.61
C GLU A 54 -2.53 -13.37 -0.35
N TYR A 55 -2.09 -14.30 0.50
CA TYR A 55 -2.73 -14.53 1.80
C TYR A 55 -2.70 -13.24 2.64
N SER A 56 -1.53 -12.62 2.78
CA SER A 56 -1.37 -11.38 3.54
C SER A 56 -2.29 -10.26 3.03
N LEU A 57 -2.31 -10.02 1.72
CA LEU A 57 -3.16 -8.98 1.10
C LEU A 57 -4.65 -9.27 1.30
N THR A 58 -5.06 -10.53 1.21
CA THR A 58 -6.45 -10.94 1.47
C THR A 58 -6.87 -10.72 2.93
N ARG A 59 -5.92 -10.82 3.87
CA ARG A 59 -6.17 -10.48 5.28
C ARG A 59 -6.19 -8.96 5.49
N SER A 60 -5.27 -8.21 4.90
CA SER A 60 -5.29 -6.74 4.90
C SER A 60 -6.61 -6.16 4.39
N ALA A 61 -7.17 -6.73 3.32
CA ALA A 61 -8.46 -6.28 2.77
C ALA A 61 -9.65 -6.43 3.76
N LYS A 62 -9.49 -7.20 4.85
CA LYS A 62 -10.51 -7.46 5.87
C LYS A 62 -10.27 -6.70 7.18
N LEU A 63 -9.35 -5.73 7.20
CA LEU A 63 -9.05 -4.93 8.39
C LEU A 63 -10.28 -4.15 8.88
N LEU A 64 -11.08 -3.60 7.96
CA LEU A 64 -12.31 -2.86 8.29
C LEU A 64 -13.39 -3.75 8.92
N ASP A 65 -13.36 -5.06 8.67
CA ASP A 65 -14.31 -6.02 9.23
C ASP A 65 -13.95 -6.43 10.68
N VAL A 66 -12.82 -5.96 11.22
CA VAL A 66 -12.29 -6.32 12.55
C VAL A 66 -12.13 -7.85 12.73
N THR A 67 -11.94 -8.57 11.62
CA THR A 67 -11.77 -10.03 11.61
C THR A 67 -10.32 -10.48 11.74
N VAL A 68 -9.38 -9.54 11.69
CA VAL A 68 -7.94 -9.78 11.81
C VAL A 68 -7.50 -9.29 13.18
N THR A 69 -6.94 -10.18 13.99
CA THR A 69 -6.47 -9.83 15.35
C THR A 69 -5.14 -9.11 15.30
N ASP A 70 -4.78 -8.39 16.37
CA ASP A 70 -3.45 -7.76 16.49
C ASP A 70 -2.30 -8.76 16.41
N GLU A 71 -2.51 -9.95 16.97
CA GLU A 71 -1.57 -11.07 16.87
C GLU A 71 -1.36 -11.49 15.41
N GLU A 72 -2.47 -11.69 14.68
CA GLU A 72 -2.41 -12.08 13.28
C GLU A 72 -1.76 -11.00 12.41
N LYS A 73 -2.10 -9.72 12.64
CA LYS A 73 -1.42 -8.59 11.97
C LYS A 73 0.08 -8.65 12.21
N ARG A 74 0.52 -8.86 13.46
CA ARG A 74 1.94 -8.93 13.83
C ARG A 74 2.64 -10.10 13.13
N GLU A 75 2.06 -11.29 13.15
CA GLU A 75 2.62 -12.47 12.48
C GLU A 75 2.74 -12.27 10.97
N LEU A 76 1.73 -11.68 10.34
CA LEU A 76 1.75 -11.39 8.91
C LEU A 76 2.81 -10.32 8.57
N ARG A 77 2.92 -9.26 9.37
CA ARG A 77 3.97 -8.24 9.21
C ARG A 77 5.36 -8.86 9.32
N GLN A 78 5.56 -9.74 10.31
CA GLN A 78 6.83 -10.45 10.47
C GLN A 78 7.15 -11.31 9.24
N LYS A 79 6.17 -12.06 8.71
CA LYS A 79 6.35 -12.86 7.48
C LYS A 79 6.74 -12.00 6.28
N MET A 80 6.09 -10.85 6.10
CA MET A 80 6.42 -9.91 5.02
C MET A 80 7.82 -9.33 5.18
N TRP A 81 8.23 -9.01 6.41
CA TRP A 81 9.58 -8.53 6.71
C TRP A 81 10.64 -9.60 6.49
N ASP A 82 10.38 -10.86 6.87
CA ASP A 82 11.28 -11.97 6.63
C ASP A 82 11.48 -12.23 5.13
N LEU A 83 10.40 -12.12 4.33
CA LEU A 83 10.48 -12.17 2.87
C LEU A 83 11.30 -11.00 2.32
N GLU A 84 11.00 -9.78 2.74
CA GLU A 84 11.75 -8.59 2.34
C GLU A 84 13.26 -8.79 2.59
N LEU A 85 13.64 -9.17 3.81
CA LEU A 85 15.04 -9.40 4.22
C LEU A 85 15.69 -10.51 3.40
N ARG A 86 14.99 -11.62 3.18
CA ARG A 86 15.48 -12.75 2.41
C ARG A 86 15.79 -12.37 0.98
N PHE A 87 14.94 -11.56 0.35
CA PHE A 87 15.05 -11.22 -1.07
C PHE A 87 15.79 -9.92 -1.35
N ARG A 88 16.09 -9.09 -0.34
CA ARG A 88 16.73 -7.77 -0.48
C ARG A 88 17.98 -7.71 -1.37
N ARG A 89 18.72 -8.81 -1.48
CA ARG A 89 19.95 -8.91 -2.30
C ARG A 89 19.86 -9.92 -3.43
N LEU A 90 18.71 -10.58 -3.57
CA LEU A 90 18.49 -11.66 -4.52
C LEU A 90 17.51 -11.25 -5.61
N ASP A 91 16.46 -10.53 -5.22
CA ASP A 91 15.38 -10.07 -6.08
C ASP A 91 14.74 -8.82 -5.46
N ASP A 92 15.17 -7.66 -5.95
CA ASP A 92 14.71 -6.35 -5.47
C ASP A 92 13.20 -6.17 -5.67
N LEU A 93 12.63 -6.73 -6.74
CA LEU A 93 11.20 -6.64 -7.01
C LEU A 93 10.41 -7.39 -5.94
N THR A 94 10.78 -8.64 -5.67
CA THR A 94 10.12 -9.44 -4.63
C THR A 94 10.29 -8.80 -3.25
N SER A 95 11.49 -8.30 -2.93
CA SER A 95 11.76 -7.64 -1.66
C SER A 95 10.90 -6.38 -1.45
N ASN A 96 10.85 -5.48 -2.44
CA ASN A 96 10.06 -4.27 -2.35
C ASN A 96 8.56 -4.55 -2.38
N PHE A 97 8.11 -5.58 -3.09
CA PHE A 97 6.71 -5.96 -3.12
C PHE A 97 6.25 -6.58 -1.78
N ALA A 98 7.10 -7.39 -1.13
CA ALA A 98 6.85 -7.86 0.23
C ALA A 98 6.76 -6.71 1.23
N ARG A 99 7.62 -5.67 1.09
CA ARG A 99 7.52 -4.45 1.89
C ARG A 99 6.19 -3.71 1.68
N CYS A 100 5.74 -3.58 0.43
CA CYS A 100 4.43 -3.00 0.13
C CYS A 100 3.29 -3.77 0.83
N ALA A 101 3.29 -5.10 0.72
CA ALA A 101 2.28 -5.94 1.35
C ALA A 101 2.32 -5.88 2.90
N GLY A 102 3.50 -5.78 3.49
CA GLY A 102 3.66 -5.59 4.94
C GLY A 102 3.06 -4.26 5.44
N ASN A 103 3.18 -3.20 4.65
CA ASN A 103 2.62 -1.88 4.97
C ASN A 103 1.08 -1.87 4.95
N CYS A 104 0.44 -2.79 4.24
CA CYS A 104 -1.03 -2.94 4.22
C CYS A 104 -1.61 -3.52 5.51
N LEU A 105 -0.79 -3.92 6.48
CA LEU A 105 -1.23 -4.48 7.76
C LEU A 105 -1.18 -3.48 8.91
N PHE A 106 -0.82 -2.22 8.64
CA PHE A 106 -0.87 -1.15 9.62
C PHE A 106 -2.27 -0.54 9.58
N ASP A 107 -2.96 -0.57 10.72
CA ASP A 107 -4.18 0.23 10.91
C ASP A 107 -3.84 1.63 11.46
N GLN A 108 -4.88 2.43 11.71
CA GLN A 108 -4.73 3.76 12.27
C GLN A 108 -3.92 3.81 13.57
N ALA A 109 -4.10 2.83 14.47
CA ALA A 109 -3.39 2.80 15.75
C ALA A 109 -1.92 2.42 15.57
N ASP A 110 -1.65 1.42 14.72
CA ASP A 110 -0.29 1.02 14.35
C ASP A 110 0.46 2.20 13.70
N TRP A 111 -0.21 2.97 12.83
CA TRP A 111 0.38 4.14 12.15
C TRP A 111 0.72 5.26 13.13
N GLN A 112 -0.21 5.64 14.01
CA GLN A 112 0.01 6.71 14.98
C GLN A 112 1.19 6.43 15.94
N GLN A 113 1.48 5.16 16.22
CA GLN A 113 2.58 4.77 17.12
C GLN A 113 3.94 4.75 16.42
N ASN A 114 3.97 4.43 15.13
CA ASN A 114 5.20 4.08 14.43
C ASN A 114 5.58 5.04 13.29
N ASN A 115 4.73 6.02 12.99
CA ASN A 115 4.98 6.95 11.89
C ASN A 115 5.89 8.13 12.29
N ASP A 116 6.50 8.74 11.27
CA ASP A 116 7.43 9.88 11.35
C ASP A 116 6.75 11.25 11.50
N GLY A 117 5.42 11.29 11.61
CA GLY A 117 4.63 12.52 11.71
C GLY A 117 3.82 12.84 10.46
N SER A 118 3.87 12.02 9.41
CA SER A 118 3.00 12.15 8.22
C SER A 118 1.52 11.85 8.53
N ASP A 119 0.61 12.64 7.94
CA ASP A 119 -0.83 12.48 8.17
C ASP A 119 -1.39 11.20 7.54
N THR A 120 -0.83 10.77 6.40
CA THR A 120 -1.24 9.55 5.70
C THR A 120 -0.03 8.72 5.22
N PRO A 121 -0.22 7.41 4.95
CA PRO A 121 0.84 6.56 4.42
C PRO A 121 0.97 6.62 2.89
N LEU A 122 0.17 7.44 2.20
CA LEU A 122 0.01 7.37 0.74
C LEU A 122 1.32 7.63 0.00
N TYR A 123 2.08 8.65 0.44
CA TYR A 123 3.43 8.89 -0.07
C TYR A 123 4.34 7.67 0.08
N HIS A 124 4.33 7.02 1.26
CA HIS A 124 5.14 5.84 1.53
C HIS A 124 4.75 4.65 0.64
N TYR A 125 3.45 4.44 0.43
CA TYR A 125 2.93 3.40 -0.45
C TYR A 125 3.44 3.58 -1.87
N LEU A 126 3.30 4.79 -2.43
CA LEU A 126 3.77 5.04 -3.78
C LEU A 126 5.29 4.94 -3.89
N HIS A 127 6.04 5.46 -2.91
CA HIS A 127 7.50 5.42 -2.92
C HIS A 127 8.02 3.98 -3.11
N PHE A 128 7.52 3.03 -2.32
CA PHE A 128 7.94 1.64 -2.45
C PHE A 128 7.39 0.98 -3.72
N LEU A 129 6.18 1.35 -4.14
CA LEU A 129 5.60 0.79 -5.35
C LEU A 129 6.35 1.22 -6.62
N GLU A 130 6.86 2.45 -6.69
CA GLU A 130 7.72 2.91 -7.79
C GLU A 130 9.03 2.12 -7.90
N LEU A 131 9.51 1.52 -6.81
CA LEU A 131 10.65 0.59 -6.84
C LEU A 131 10.28 -0.78 -7.43
N VAL A 132 9.00 -1.15 -7.41
CA VAL A 132 8.48 -2.41 -7.97
C VAL A 132 8.07 -2.21 -9.45
N ILE A 133 7.34 -1.14 -9.73
CA ILE A 133 6.83 -0.79 -11.06
C ILE A 133 7.17 0.68 -11.33
N PRO A 134 8.30 0.96 -11.98
CA PRO A 134 8.67 2.33 -12.35
C PRO A 134 7.61 2.98 -13.26
N GLY A 135 7.17 4.19 -12.90
CA GLY A 135 6.17 4.97 -13.65
C GLY A 135 4.71 4.62 -13.32
N VAL A 136 4.46 3.91 -12.22
CA VAL A 136 3.11 3.51 -11.76
C VAL A 136 2.30 4.67 -11.17
N THR A 137 2.95 5.79 -10.84
CA THR A 137 2.34 6.96 -10.17
C THR A 137 0.96 7.33 -10.71
N SER A 138 0.82 7.59 -12.00
CA SER A 138 -0.46 8.07 -12.56
C SER A 138 -1.59 7.03 -12.40
N GLU A 139 -1.25 5.76 -12.53
CA GLU A 139 -2.22 4.67 -12.34
C GLU A 139 -2.61 4.50 -10.87
N PHE A 140 -1.63 4.53 -9.97
CA PHE A 140 -1.86 4.46 -8.54
C PHE A 140 -2.79 5.60 -8.08
N LEU A 141 -2.51 6.83 -8.49
CA LEU A 141 -3.35 7.99 -8.17
C LEU A 141 -4.77 7.83 -8.72
N ASN A 142 -4.91 7.37 -9.97
CA ASN A 142 -6.22 7.13 -10.58
C ASN A 142 -6.99 6.02 -9.88
N TYR A 143 -6.32 4.96 -9.43
CA TYR A 143 -6.94 3.90 -8.66
C TYR A 143 -7.52 4.46 -7.35
N PHE A 144 -6.73 5.20 -6.58
CA PHE A 144 -7.19 5.79 -5.32
C PHE A 144 -8.31 6.80 -5.54
N LYS A 145 -8.19 7.69 -6.53
CA LYS A 145 -9.27 8.62 -6.89
C LYS A 145 -10.57 7.88 -7.20
N GLY A 146 -10.52 6.85 -8.04
CA GLY A 146 -11.69 6.04 -8.37
C GLY A 146 -12.26 5.31 -7.15
N ARG A 147 -11.39 4.71 -6.33
CA ARG A 147 -11.76 3.94 -5.12
C ARG A 147 -12.44 4.79 -4.05
N PHE A 148 -12.09 6.07 -3.97
CA PHE A 148 -12.64 7.02 -2.99
C PHE A 148 -13.57 8.07 -3.63
N GLY A 149 -13.93 7.91 -4.91
CA GLY A 149 -14.84 8.82 -5.63
C GLY A 149 -14.36 10.27 -5.66
N ILE A 150 -13.06 10.52 -5.83
CA ILE A 150 -12.46 11.85 -6.01
C ILE A 150 -12.43 12.15 -7.51
N LEU A 151 -13.02 13.26 -7.93
CA LEU A 151 -13.14 13.62 -9.35
C LEU A 151 -11.94 14.45 -9.79
N ASP A 152 -11.58 14.39 -11.08
CA ASP A 152 -10.47 15.21 -11.60
C ASP A 152 -10.76 16.72 -11.57
N GLU A 153 -12.04 17.10 -11.46
CA GLU A 153 -12.46 18.48 -11.24
C GLU A 153 -12.07 19.00 -9.84
N ASP A 154 -11.74 18.10 -8.90
CA ASP A 154 -11.29 18.43 -7.55
C ASP A 154 -9.78 18.79 -7.50
N SER A 155 -9.16 19.03 -8.65
CA SER A 155 -7.74 19.39 -8.80
C SER A 155 -7.35 20.54 -7.85
N CYS A 156 -6.28 20.35 -7.09
CA CYS A 156 -5.70 21.42 -6.29
C CYS A 156 -5.17 22.50 -7.23
N VAL A 157 -5.67 23.72 -7.04
CA VAL A 157 -5.33 24.93 -7.81
C VAL A 157 -3.97 25.46 -7.41
#